data_AF-A0A812YV58-F1
#
_entry.id   AF-A0A812YV58-F1
#
_cell.length_a   1.000
_cell.length_b   1.000
_cell.length_c   1.000
_cell.angle_alpha   90.00
_cell.angle_beta   90.00
_cell.angle_gamma   90.00
#
_symmetry.space_group_name_H-M   'P 1'
#
loop_
_entity.id
_entity.type
_entity.pdbx_description
1 polymer ?
#
loop_
_entity_poly.entity_id
_entity_poly.type
_entity_poly.pdbx_seq_one_letter_code
_entity_poly.pdbx_strand_id
1 'polypeptide(L)'
;MVLRVTLFQVHVMSALLSGVGAWPELGKEAWHVFEQGVTAMYRQLLRIRPGCDQHWSREAIFVACNAPSPTDSIEAERLRFLGQLLRGGPDAAWALLQHDPSAVAGFRGALQWLSAAVSATCDLPSVEVDCQAWLGLASSKAKRWKGLIKHPMQWAIMYTRAFYAAAVRLARGRRCQACGAEFACLRRLRQHLNLHPRCLQSLERSDASLLPVLETAGGHVESRAVAGRGCAHLPEAQVDVSWALLAELRAHGPGEDSAILDIVRTFVEPFPTLRATLQMWASELGPSAQLDAVSDLLLCFTPFWLCDQVASQGRNLADEPFLPDLVPLCWQPRPAGLAGLLVDFPELQ
;
A
#
# COMPACT_ATOMS: atom_id res chain seq x y z
N MET A 1 14.67 -17.96 4.97
CA MET A 1 13.37 -17.36 5.37
C MET A 1 12.45 -17.24 4.17
N VAL A 2 12.91 -16.58 3.09
CA VAL A 2 12.18 -16.31 1.84
C VAL A 2 11.39 -17.52 1.30
N LEU A 3 12.03 -18.67 1.05
CA LEU A 3 11.36 -19.86 0.50
C LEU A 3 10.17 -20.34 1.35
N ARG A 4 10.27 -20.30 2.69
CA ARG A 4 9.19 -20.73 3.58
C ARG A 4 7.99 -19.80 3.53
N VAL A 5 8.24 -18.49 3.50
CA VAL A 5 7.16 -17.50 3.35
C VAL A 5 6.50 -17.67 1.99
N THR A 6 7.27 -17.84 0.92
CA THR A 6 6.71 -18.07 -0.42
C THR A 6 5.81 -19.32 -0.45
N LEU A 7 6.28 -20.45 0.08
CA LEU A 7 5.46 -21.67 0.15
C LEU A 7 4.20 -21.47 1.00
N PHE A 8 4.32 -20.78 2.14
CA PHE A 8 3.17 -20.46 2.98
C PHE A 8 2.15 -19.57 2.25
N GLN A 9 2.60 -18.54 1.54
CA GLN A 9 1.74 -17.66 0.76
C GLN A 9 1.03 -18.41 -0.39
N VAL A 10 1.77 -19.27 -1.09
CA VAL A 10 1.25 -20.00 -2.26
C VAL A 10 0.26 -21.10 -1.87
N HIS A 11 0.46 -21.77 -0.74
CA HIS A 11 -0.35 -22.94 -0.38
C HIS A 11 -1.33 -22.70 0.77
N VAL A 12 -0.94 -21.94 1.79
CA VAL A 12 -1.78 -21.74 2.99
C VAL A 12 -2.62 -20.48 2.83
N MET A 13 -2.00 -19.34 2.50
CA MET A 13 -2.75 -18.09 2.37
C MET A 13 -3.71 -18.13 1.18
N SER A 14 -3.34 -18.73 0.06
CA SER A 14 -4.24 -18.89 -1.08
C SER A 14 -5.50 -19.70 -0.74
N ALA A 15 -5.35 -20.77 0.05
CA ALA A 15 -6.47 -21.58 0.53
C ALA A 15 -7.31 -20.83 1.57
N LEU A 16 -6.65 -20.16 2.54
CA LEU A 16 -7.32 -19.37 3.58
C LEU A 16 -8.14 -18.21 2.98
N LEU A 17 -7.59 -17.57 1.95
CA LEU A 17 -8.20 -16.42 1.29
C LEU A 17 -9.20 -16.81 0.19
N SER A 18 -9.36 -18.11 -0.07
CA SER A 18 -10.32 -18.60 -1.06
C SER A 18 -11.74 -18.20 -0.68
N GLY A 19 -12.40 -17.44 -1.55
CA GLY A 19 -13.76 -16.94 -1.32
C GLY A 19 -13.88 -15.72 -0.42
N VAL A 20 -12.78 -15.25 0.19
CA VAL A 20 -12.78 -14.05 1.06
C VAL A 20 -13.19 -12.79 0.29
N GLY A 21 -12.94 -12.74 -1.02
CA GLY A 21 -13.35 -11.62 -1.86
C GLY A 21 -14.87 -11.40 -1.93
N ALA A 22 -15.68 -12.41 -1.59
CA ALA A 22 -17.14 -12.31 -1.53
C ALA A 22 -17.67 -11.98 -0.13
N TRP A 23 -16.80 -11.86 0.87
CA TRP A 23 -17.23 -11.58 2.23
C TRP A 23 -17.80 -10.16 2.36
N PRO A 24 -18.85 -9.97 3.18
CA PRO A 24 -19.29 -8.65 3.59
C PRO A 24 -18.20 -7.93 4.41
N GLU A 25 -18.43 -6.69 4.81
CA GLU A 25 -17.56 -6.05 5.81
C GLU A 25 -17.56 -6.88 7.09
N LEU A 26 -16.36 -7.21 7.56
CA LEU A 26 -16.19 -7.97 8.78
C LEU A 26 -16.50 -7.05 9.97
N GLY A 27 -17.40 -7.52 10.84
CA GLY A 27 -17.58 -6.90 12.15
C GLY A 27 -16.29 -6.94 12.97
N LYS A 28 -16.19 -6.09 14.01
CA LYS A 28 -14.97 -5.93 14.83
C LYS A 28 -14.42 -7.25 15.37
N GLU A 29 -15.29 -8.15 15.82
CA GLU A 29 -14.89 -9.45 16.39
C GLU A 29 -14.35 -10.40 15.31
N ALA A 30 -15.06 -10.52 14.18
CA ALA A 30 -14.62 -11.35 13.06
C ALA A 30 -13.31 -10.84 12.46
N TRP A 31 -13.18 -9.51 12.33
CA TRP A 31 -11.94 -8.86 11.94
C TRP A 31 -10.79 -9.22 12.89
N HIS A 32 -11.02 -9.11 14.20
CA HIS A 32 -10.00 -9.39 15.21
C HIS A 32 -9.51 -10.84 15.14
N VAL A 33 -10.42 -11.81 15.01
CA VAL A 33 -10.09 -13.23 14.88
C VAL A 33 -9.28 -13.49 13.61
N PHE A 34 -9.71 -12.94 12.48
CA PHE A 34 -8.99 -13.07 11.21
C PHE A 34 -7.57 -12.48 11.31
N GLU A 35 -7.47 -11.25 11.78
CA GLU A 35 -6.21 -10.52 11.90
C GLU A 35 -5.22 -11.22 12.84
N GLN A 36 -5.69 -11.67 14.01
CA GLN A 36 -4.88 -12.42 14.97
C GLN A 36 -4.41 -13.75 14.40
N GLY A 37 -5.30 -14.50 13.73
CA GLY A 37 -4.97 -15.77 13.10
C GLY A 37 -3.87 -15.62 12.05
N VAL A 38 -4.05 -14.69 11.10
CA VAL A 38 -3.07 -14.41 10.06
C VAL A 38 -1.74 -13.94 10.66
N THR A 39 -1.77 -13.02 11.64
CA THR A 39 -0.57 -12.54 12.33
C THR A 39 0.18 -13.68 13.02
N ALA A 40 -0.53 -14.56 13.73
CA ALA A 40 0.06 -15.68 14.45
C ALA A 40 0.75 -16.66 13.48
N MET A 41 0.13 -16.96 12.34
CA MET A 41 0.74 -17.80 11.30
C MET A 41 2.03 -17.19 10.76
N TYR A 42 2.03 -15.91 10.38
CA TYR A 42 3.24 -15.23 9.90
C TYR A 42 4.32 -15.13 11.00
N ARG A 43 3.93 -14.92 12.25
CA ARG A 43 4.87 -14.90 13.38
C ARG A 43 5.60 -16.25 13.53
N GLN A 44 4.89 -17.37 13.36
CA GLN A 44 5.49 -18.70 13.43
C GLN A 44 6.56 -18.91 12.34
N LEU A 45 6.40 -18.30 11.16
CA LEU A 45 7.39 -18.39 10.06
C LEU A 45 8.72 -17.74 10.42
N LEU A 46 8.73 -16.74 11.31
CA LEU A 46 9.93 -16.06 11.77
C LEU A 46 10.79 -16.93 12.69
N ARG A 47 10.23 -17.98 13.31
CA ARG A 47 10.93 -18.90 14.24
C ARG A 47 11.74 -18.15 15.31
N ILE A 48 11.13 -17.13 15.91
CA ILE A 48 11.75 -16.33 16.97
C ILE A 48 12.05 -17.26 18.15
N ARG A 49 13.33 -17.48 18.46
CA ARG A 49 13.75 -18.39 19.54
C ARG A 49 13.29 -17.84 20.90
N PRO A 50 12.98 -18.68 21.90
CA PRO A 50 12.53 -18.22 23.22
C PRO A 50 13.49 -17.22 23.91
N GLY A 51 14.80 -17.36 23.70
CA GLY A 51 15.80 -16.43 24.23
C GLY A 51 16.01 -15.14 23.40
N CYS A 52 15.33 -15.00 22.27
CA CYS A 52 15.32 -13.77 21.47
C CYS A 52 14.15 -12.87 21.88
N ASP A 53 14.19 -11.60 21.46
CA ASP A 53 13.10 -10.66 21.71
C ASP A 53 11.77 -11.15 21.10
N GLN A 54 10.79 -11.38 21.97
CA GLN A 54 9.44 -11.82 21.60
C GLN A 54 8.51 -10.65 21.25
N HIS A 55 8.86 -9.41 21.56
CA HIS A 55 7.97 -8.25 21.43
C HIS A 55 8.00 -7.66 20.01
N TRP A 56 7.41 -8.38 19.07
CA TRP A 56 7.25 -7.94 17.69
C TRP A 56 5.88 -7.33 17.50
N SER A 57 5.82 -6.14 16.87
CA SER A 57 4.55 -5.59 16.41
C SER A 57 4.02 -6.39 15.22
N ARG A 58 2.72 -6.27 14.95
CA ARG A 58 2.05 -6.92 13.81
C ARG A 58 2.73 -6.55 12.50
N GLU A 59 2.93 -5.26 12.31
CA GLU A 59 3.53 -4.68 11.11
C GLU A 59 4.96 -5.18 10.92
N ALA A 60 5.75 -5.23 11.99
CA ALA A 60 7.12 -5.77 11.96
C ALA A 60 7.15 -7.25 11.52
N ILE A 61 6.13 -8.03 11.91
CA ILE A 61 6.01 -9.44 11.49
C ILE A 61 5.77 -9.51 9.97
N PHE A 62 4.80 -8.77 9.43
CA PHE A 62 4.48 -8.76 8.00
C PHE A 62 5.67 -8.25 7.15
N VAL A 63 6.33 -7.20 7.61
CA VAL A 63 7.54 -6.62 7.00
C VAL A 63 8.69 -7.62 6.94
N ALA A 64 8.96 -8.32 8.04
CA ALA A 64 9.99 -9.35 8.10
C ALA A 64 9.66 -10.54 7.19
N CYS A 65 8.38 -10.89 7.10
CA CYS A 65 7.90 -11.93 6.20
C CYS A 65 7.79 -11.48 4.72
N ASN A 66 7.95 -10.19 4.40
CA ASN A 66 7.66 -9.68 3.05
C ASN A 66 6.23 -10.04 2.60
N ALA A 67 5.27 -9.79 3.49
CA ALA A 67 3.88 -10.17 3.34
C ALA A 67 2.94 -8.96 3.44
N PRO A 68 1.84 -8.94 2.68
CA PRO A 68 0.83 -7.88 2.77
C PRO A 68 0.17 -7.91 4.16
N SER A 69 -0.40 -6.78 4.58
CA SER A 69 -1.23 -6.76 5.78
C SER A 69 -2.52 -7.60 5.58
N PRO A 70 -3.23 -7.98 6.65
CA PRO A 70 -4.52 -8.65 6.55
C PRO A 70 -5.55 -7.81 5.79
N THR A 71 -5.51 -6.47 5.97
CA THR A 71 -6.37 -5.53 5.24
C THR A 71 -6.08 -5.54 3.76
N ASP A 72 -4.81 -5.35 3.37
CA ASP A 72 -4.41 -5.37 1.96
C ASP A 72 -4.75 -6.71 1.29
N SER A 73 -4.71 -7.80 2.05
CA SER A 73 -5.08 -9.13 1.55
C SER A 73 -6.57 -9.22 1.24
N ILE A 74 -7.45 -8.76 2.15
CA ILE A 74 -8.90 -8.75 1.93
C ILE A 74 -9.27 -7.83 0.76
N GLU A 75 -8.73 -6.61 0.72
CA GLU A 75 -9.07 -5.68 -0.36
C GLU A 75 -8.60 -6.21 -1.72
N ALA A 76 -7.41 -6.81 -1.78
CA ALA A 76 -6.93 -7.44 -3.00
C ALA A 76 -7.82 -8.62 -3.46
N GLU A 77 -8.31 -9.46 -2.54
CA GLU A 77 -9.24 -10.55 -2.91
C GLU A 77 -10.59 -10.02 -3.37
N ARG A 78 -11.13 -8.98 -2.72
CA ARG A 78 -12.37 -8.31 -3.16
C ARG A 78 -12.24 -7.77 -4.57
N LEU A 79 -11.13 -7.13 -4.90
CA LEU A 79 -10.88 -6.61 -6.25
C LEU A 79 -10.68 -7.72 -7.29
N ARG A 80 -10.06 -8.85 -6.91
CA ARG A 80 -9.95 -10.02 -7.78
C ARG A 80 -11.32 -10.62 -8.06
N PHE A 81 -12.13 -10.78 -7.03
CA PHE A 81 -13.49 -11.30 -7.13
C PHE A 81 -14.40 -10.37 -7.94
N LEU A 82 -14.37 -9.06 -7.67
CA LEU A 82 -15.08 -8.05 -8.47
C LEU A 82 -14.70 -8.11 -9.96
N GLY A 83 -13.40 -8.22 -10.25
CA GLY A 83 -12.94 -8.38 -11.63
C GLY A 83 -13.45 -9.67 -12.29
N GLN A 84 -13.59 -10.77 -11.54
CA GLN A 84 -14.19 -12.01 -12.04
C GLN A 84 -15.70 -11.82 -12.32
N LEU A 85 -16.42 -11.21 -11.38
CA LEU A 85 -17.86 -10.92 -11.53
C LEU A 85 -18.16 -10.04 -12.74
N LEU A 86 -17.37 -8.99 -12.98
CA LEU A 86 -17.57 -8.07 -14.10
C LEU A 86 -17.36 -8.71 -15.47
N ARG A 87 -16.57 -9.78 -15.56
CA ARG A 87 -16.23 -10.44 -16.84
C ARG A 87 -17.07 -11.67 -17.14
N GLY A 88 -17.72 -12.25 -16.14
CA GLY A 88 -18.48 -13.49 -16.33
C GLY A 88 -19.17 -14.00 -15.07
N GLY A 89 -19.46 -13.11 -14.10
CA GLY A 89 -20.28 -13.47 -12.95
C GLY A 89 -21.73 -13.72 -13.36
N PRO A 90 -22.38 -14.78 -12.87
CA PRO A 90 -23.79 -15.04 -13.17
C PRO A 90 -24.70 -13.98 -12.53
N ASP A 91 -25.84 -13.69 -13.15
CA ASP A 91 -26.80 -12.70 -12.66
C ASP A 91 -27.26 -12.95 -11.22
N ALA A 92 -27.40 -14.23 -10.83
CA ALA A 92 -27.76 -14.60 -9.47
C ALA A 92 -26.72 -14.12 -8.43
N ALA A 93 -25.42 -14.17 -8.76
CA ALA A 93 -24.39 -13.67 -7.86
C ALA A 93 -24.45 -12.14 -7.75
N TRP A 94 -24.69 -11.43 -8.87
CA TRP A 94 -24.90 -9.99 -8.86
C TRP A 94 -26.12 -9.59 -8.04
N ALA A 95 -27.24 -10.29 -8.20
CA ALA A 95 -28.46 -10.05 -7.44
C ALA A 95 -28.22 -10.21 -5.93
N LEU A 96 -27.58 -11.31 -5.51
CA LEU A 96 -27.26 -11.54 -4.10
C LEU A 96 -26.40 -10.43 -3.51
N LEU A 97 -25.35 -10.01 -4.22
CA LEU A 97 -24.46 -8.94 -3.75
C LEU A 97 -25.14 -7.58 -3.70
N GLN A 98 -26.02 -7.28 -4.66
CA GLN A 98 -26.80 -6.03 -4.66
C GLN A 98 -27.75 -5.93 -3.47
N HIS A 99 -28.21 -7.08 -2.95
CA HIS A 99 -29.08 -7.13 -1.77
C HIS A 99 -28.33 -7.16 -0.43
N ASP A 100 -26.99 -7.19 -0.44
CA ASP A 100 -26.15 -7.09 0.76
C ASP A 100 -25.39 -5.75 0.77
N PRO A 101 -25.91 -4.72 1.47
CA PRO A 101 -25.24 -3.42 1.57
C PRO A 101 -23.82 -3.49 2.13
N SER A 102 -23.54 -4.47 2.99
CA SER A 102 -22.22 -4.67 3.61
C SER A 102 -21.21 -5.21 2.59
N ALA A 103 -21.62 -6.13 1.72
CA ALA A 103 -20.79 -6.59 0.61
C ALA A 103 -20.49 -5.45 -0.38
N VAL A 104 -21.50 -4.64 -0.73
CA VAL A 104 -21.33 -3.47 -1.61
C VAL A 104 -20.37 -2.44 -0.99
N ALA A 105 -20.50 -2.17 0.31
CA ALA A 105 -19.59 -1.30 1.04
C ALA A 105 -18.15 -1.82 0.99
N GLY A 106 -17.97 -3.14 1.19
CA GLY A 106 -16.68 -3.81 1.08
C GLY A 106 -16.01 -3.61 -0.28
N PHE A 107 -16.73 -3.78 -1.41
CA PHE A 107 -16.16 -3.52 -2.73
C PHE A 107 -15.81 -2.05 -2.97
N ARG A 108 -16.65 -1.12 -2.47
CA ARG A 108 -16.37 0.31 -2.57
C ARG A 108 -15.11 0.66 -1.78
N GLY A 109 -14.99 0.17 -0.55
CA GLY A 109 -13.78 0.32 0.27
C GLY A 109 -12.54 -0.22 -0.43
N ALA A 110 -12.64 -1.40 -1.06
CA ALA A 110 -11.55 -1.99 -1.84
C ALA A 110 -11.12 -1.12 -3.03
N LEU A 111 -12.09 -0.54 -3.76
CA LEU A 111 -11.82 0.37 -4.87
C LEU A 111 -11.15 1.66 -4.38
N GLN A 112 -11.62 2.23 -3.28
CA GLN A 112 -11.02 3.42 -2.66
C GLN A 112 -9.60 3.15 -2.19
N TRP A 113 -9.37 1.99 -1.55
CA TRP A 113 -8.02 1.53 -1.18
C TRP A 113 -7.11 1.45 -2.40
N LEU A 114 -7.58 0.84 -3.50
CA LEU A 114 -6.81 0.75 -4.73
C LEU A 114 -6.51 2.13 -5.30
N SER A 115 -7.53 2.98 -5.44
CA SER A 115 -7.41 4.35 -5.94
C SER A 115 -6.40 5.16 -5.14
N ALA A 116 -6.47 5.12 -3.82
CA ALA A 116 -5.52 5.81 -2.96
C ALA A 116 -4.10 5.28 -3.18
N ALA A 117 -3.94 3.95 -3.22
CA ALA A 117 -2.64 3.31 -3.35
C ALA A 117 -1.95 3.57 -4.69
N VAL A 118 -2.71 3.73 -5.79
CA VAL A 118 -2.15 3.99 -7.12
C VAL A 118 -2.29 5.43 -7.60
N SER A 119 -2.91 6.32 -6.82
CA SER A 119 -3.18 7.72 -7.19
C SER A 119 -1.95 8.48 -7.69
N ALA A 120 -0.78 8.27 -7.08
CA ALA A 120 0.48 8.90 -7.48
C ALA A 120 1.04 8.37 -8.80
N THR A 121 0.43 7.32 -9.36
CA THR A 121 0.99 6.51 -10.44
C THR A 121 -0.01 6.14 -11.52
N CYS A 122 -1.27 6.55 -11.33
CA CYS A 122 -2.41 6.18 -12.14
C CYS A 122 -3.19 7.43 -12.53
N ASP A 123 -3.41 7.67 -13.82
CA ASP A 123 -4.16 8.83 -14.32
C ASP A 123 -5.67 8.62 -14.23
N LEU A 124 -6.11 7.55 -13.56
CA LEU A 124 -7.52 7.35 -13.30
C LEU A 124 -7.99 8.36 -12.26
N PRO A 125 -9.19 8.95 -12.45
CA PRO A 125 -9.79 9.80 -11.45
C PRO A 125 -10.06 9.03 -10.16
N SER A 126 -10.27 9.75 -9.05
CA SER A 126 -10.68 9.10 -7.81
C SER A 126 -11.99 8.33 -8.00
N VAL A 127 -12.18 7.26 -7.24
CA VAL A 127 -13.36 6.40 -7.34
C VAL A 127 -14.66 7.15 -7.03
N GLU A 128 -14.58 8.21 -6.22
CA GLU A 128 -15.70 9.10 -5.91
C GLU A 128 -16.12 9.96 -7.10
N VAL A 129 -15.16 10.32 -7.97
CA VAL A 129 -15.40 11.14 -9.16
C VAL A 129 -15.91 10.28 -10.31
N ASP A 130 -15.25 9.16 -10.60
CA ASP A 130 -15.65 8.28 -11.70
C ASP A 130 -15.29 6.82 -11.41
N CYS A 131 -16.20 6.15 -10.69
CA CYS A 131 -16.13 4.72 -10.44
C CYS A 131 -16.26 3.89 -11.75
N GLN A 132 -16.95 4.40 -12.78
CA GLN A 132 -17.17 3.66 -14.02
C GLN A 132 -15.88 3.46 -14.81
N ALA A 133 -14.94 4.43 -14.77
CA ALA A 133 -13.61 4.23 -15.34
C ALA A 133 -12.88 3.02 -14.74
N TRP A 134 -12.99 2.81 -13.41
CA TRP A 134 -12.40 1.67 -12.71
C TRP A 134 -13.09 0.35 -13.07
N LEU A 135 -14.42 0.32 -13.09
CA LEU A 135 -15.19 -0.88 -13.47
C LEU A 135 -14.96 -1.24 -14.95
N GLY A 136 -14.93 -0.25 -15.84
CA GLY A 136 -14.61 -0.42 -17.25
C GLY A 136 -13.20 -0.97 -17.46
N LEU A 137 -12.22 -0.50 -16.68
CA LEU A 137 -10.87 -1.06 -16.69
C LEU A 137 -10.83 -2.51 -16.21
N ALA A 138 -11.50 -2.81 -15.09
CA ALA A 138 -11.57 -4.15 -14.53
C ALA A 138 -12.22 -5.14 -15.50
N SER A 139 -13.27 -4.72 -16.22
CA SER A 139 -13.96 -5.53 -17.22
C SER A 139 -13.10 -5.74 -18.48
N SER A 140 -12.62 -4.66 -19.11
CA SER A 140 -11.99 -4.72 -20.44
C SER A 140 -10.51 -5.13 -20.45
N LYS A 141 -9.76 -4.84 -19.37
CA LYS A 141 -8.30 -5.00 -19.31
C LYS A 141 -7.86 -5.87 -18.11
N ALA A 142 -8.26 -7.15 -18.09
CA ALA A 142 -7.97 -8.09 -17.01
C ALA A 142 -6.49 -8.17 -16.57
N LYS A 143 -5.54 -8.14 -17.52
CA LYS A 143 -4.09 -8.15 -17.20
C LYS A 143 -3.68 -6.88 -16.45
N ARG A 144 -4.12 -5.71 -16.91
CA ARG A 144 -3.86 -4.41 -16.28
C ARG A 144 -4.50 -4.33 -14.91
N TRP A 145 -5.75 -4.80 -14.77
CA TRP A 145 -6.44 -4.93 -13.48
C TRP A 145 -5.65 -5.77 -12.48
N LYS A 146 -5.19 -6.95 -12.89
CA LYS A 146 -4.35 -7.82 -12.05
C LYS A 146 -3.04 -7.15 -11.64
N GLY A 147 -2.41 -6.41 -12.56
CA GLY A 147 -1.20 -5.62 -12.29
C GLY A 147 -1.45 -4.53 -11.24
N LEU A 148 -2.54 -3.77 -11.40
CA LEU A 148 -2.95 -2.72 -10.47
C LEU A 148 -3.27 -3.24 -9.08
N ILE A 149 -3.79 -4.46 -8.92
CA ILE A 149 -3.98 -5.05 -7.58
C ILE A 149 -2.65 -5.50 -6.97
N LYS A 150 -1.75 -6.07 -7.79
CA LYS A 150 -0.47 -6.61 -7.32
C LYS A 150 0.49 -5.51 -6.86
N HIS A 151 0.52 -4.38 -7.55
CA HIS A 151 1.45 -3.27 -7.28
C HIS A 151 1.32 -2.68 -5.87
N PRO A 152 0.13 -2.22 -5.42
CA PRO A 152 -0.12 -1.76 -4.07
C PRO A 152 0.31 -2.76 -2.99
N MET A 153 0.03 -4.05 -3.18
CA MET A 153 0.45 -5.07 -2.21
C MET A 153 1.98 -5.14 -2.08
N GLN A 154 2.71 -5.03 -3.19
CA GLN A 154 4.17 -5.01 -3.17
C GLN A 154 4.70 -3.68 -2.60
N TRP A 155 4.04 -2.57 -2.90
CA TRP A 155 4.39 -1.24 -2.41
C TRP A 155 4.18 -1.10 -0.92
N ALA A 156 3.05 -1.54 -0.37
CA ALA A 156 2.80 -1.52 1.07
C ALA A 156 3.90 -2.26 1.84
N ILE A 157 4.36 -3.40 1.31
CA ILE A 157 5.48 -4.16 1.90
C ILE A 157 6.80 -3.37 1.82
N MET A 158 7.12 -2.77 0.66
CA MET A 158 8.35 -1.99 0.49
C MET A 158 8.37 -0.71 1.31
N TYR A 159 7.27 0.04 1.31
CA TYR A 159 7.07 1.25 2.11
C TYR A 159 7.28 0.98 3.58
N THR A 160 6.58 -0.03 4.09
CA THR A 160 6.68 -0.40 5.49
C THR A 160 8.11 -0.87 5.83
N ARG A 161 8.79 -1.59 4.92
CA ARG A 161 10.20 -1.96 5.07
C ARG A 161 11.14 -0.76 5.15
N ALA A 162 11.03 0.19 4.23
CA ALA A 162 11.89 1.38 4.20
C ALA A 162 11.70 2.22 5.47
N PHE A 163 10.44 2.39 5.88
CA PHE A 163 10.10 3.12 7.09
C PHE A 163 10.70 2.47 8.36
N TYR A 164 10.55 1.16 8.53
CA TYR A 164 11.20 0.44 9.65
C TYR A 164 12.73 0.42 9.53
N ALA A 165 13.28 0.38 8.32
CA ALA A 165 14.73 0.42 8.08
C ALA A 165 15.31 1.77 8.50
N ALA A 166 14.63 2.89 8.19
CA ALA A 166 15.06 4.23 8.57
C ALA A 166 15.13 4.38 10.11
N ALA A 167 14.07 3.98 10.82
CA ALA A 167 14.07 4.00 12.28
C ALA A 167 15.19 3.13 12.88
N VAL A 168 15.48 1.96 12.29
CA VAL A 168 16.59 1.10 12.73
C VAL A 168 17.96 1.73 12.47
N ARG A 169 18.15 2.37 11.32
CA ARG A 169 19.39 3.02 10.87
C ARG A 169 19.72 4.26 11.70
N LEU A 170 18.70 5.04 12.06
CA LEU A 170 18.86 6.36 12.68
C LEU A 170 18.75 6.35 14.20
N ALA A 171 18.08 5.35 14.78
CA ALA A 171 18.04 5.21 16.22
C ALA A 171 19.44 4.91 16.76
N ARG A 172 19.99 5.85 17.55
CA ARG A 172 21.27 5.72 18.25
C ARG A 172 21.10 6.12 19.72
N GLY A 173 21.68 5.33 20.62
CA GLY A 173 21.56 5.54 22.07
C GLY A 173 20.13 5.33 22.58
N ARG A 174 19.73 6.15 23.55
CA ARG A 174 18.42 6.05 24.23
C ARG A 174 17.55 7.30 24.10
N ARG A 175 18.13 8.40 23.61
CA ARG A 175 17.44 9.68 23.45
C ARG A 175 17.12 9.91 21.98
N CYS A 176 15.89 10.31 21.70
CA CYS A 176 15.56 10.85 20.39
C CYS A 176 16.26 12.20 20.21
N GLN A 177 17.16 12.30 19.23
CA GLN A 177 17.90 13.54 18.98
C GLN A 177 16.97 14.69 18.56
N ALA A 178 15.83 14.40 17.93
CA ALA A 178 14.88 15.42 17.50
C ALA A 178 14.07 16.02 18.67
N CYS A 179 13.29 15.20 19.37
CA CYS A 179 12.38 15.68 20.43
C CYS A 179 12.99 15.67 21.83
N GLY A 180 14.15 15.03 22.02
CA GLY A 180 14.82 14.88 23.30
C GLY A 180 14.20 13.85 24.25
N ALA A 181 13.15 13.14 23.85
CA ALA A 181 12.54 12.12 24.69
C ALA A 181 13.55 10.97 24.93
N GLU A 182 13.63 10.53 26.18
CA GLU A 182 14.51 9.43 26.60
C GLU A 182 13.72 8.15 26.80
N PHE A 183 14.27 7.06 26.30
CA PHE A 183 13.65 5.75 26.31
C PHE A 183 14.50 4.76 27.08
N ALA A 184 13.83 3.81 27.73
CA ALA A 184 14.51 2.74 28.46
C ALA A 184 15.57 1.99 27.63
N CYS A 185 15.28 1.78 26.35
CA CYS A 185 16.11 1.00 25.44
C CYS A 185 15.94 1.45 23.98
N LEU A 186 16.90 1.06 23.14
CA LEU A 186 16.94 1.36 21.70
C LEU A 186 15.66 0.93 20.96
N ARG A 187 15.03 -0.17 21.40
CA ARG A 187 13.76 -0.66 20.82
C ARG A 187 12.64 0.36 20.96
N ARG A 188 12.46 0.94 22.15
CA ARG A 188 11.44 1.95 22.40
C ARG A 188 11.72 3.24 21.63
N LEU A 189 13.00 3.60 21.45
CA LEU A 189 13.38 4.70 20.57
C LEU A 189 13.00 4.42 19.11
N ARG A 190 13.28 3.22 18.59
CA ARG A 190 12.86 2.82 17.23
C ARG A 190 11.34 2.88 17.08
N GLN A 191 10.59 2.38 18.06
CA GLN A 191 9.13 2.46 18.07
C GLN A 191 8.65 3.93 18.06
N HIS A 192 9.29 4.80 18.84
CA HIS A 192 9.01 6.24 18.80
C HIS A 192 9.24 6.82 17.41
N LEU A 193 10.36 6.51 16.76
CA LEU A 193 10.63 7.01 15.40
C LEU A 193 9.62 6.51 14.38
N ASN A 194 9.13 5.27 14.54
CA ASN A 194 8.06 4.73 13.69
C ASN A 194 6.69 5.41 13.91
N LEU A 195 6.44 5.97 15.09
CA LEU A 195 5.14 6.60 15.41
C LEU A 195 5.18 8.13 15.23
N HIS A 196 6.37 8.72 15.15
CA HIS A 196 6.55 10.17 15.11
C HIS A 196 7.36 10.56 13.86
N PRO A 197 6.70 10.69 12.69
CA PRO A 197 7.39 10.97 11.41
C PRO A 197 8.18 12.28 11.45
N ARG A 198 7.73 13.30 12.20
CA ARG A 198 8.50 14.55 12.41
C ARG A 198 9.88 14.29 13.01
N CYS A 199 9.98 13.40 13.99
CA CYS A 199 11.25 13.05 14.62
C CYS A 199 12.15 12.27 13.66
N LEU A 200 11.58 11.30 12.95
CA LEU A 200 12.31 10.48 11.98
C LEU A 200 12.87 11.34 10.84
N GLN A 201 12.03 12.15 10.21
CA GLN A 201 12.44 13.01 9.10
C GLN A 201 13.47 14.07 9.54
N SER A 202 13.36 14.59 10.77
CA SER A 202 14.35 15.53 11.33
C SER A 202 15.73 14.88 11.51
N LEU A 203 15.77 13.61 11.94
CA LEU A 203 16.98 12.80 11.99
C LEU A 203 17.55 12.52 10.59
N GLU A 204 16.69 12.25 9.60
CA GLU A 204 17.12 12.00 8.21
C GLU A 204 17.74 13.23 7.57
N ARG A 205 17.13 14.40 7.76
CA ARG A 205 17.66 15.68 7.28
C ARG A 205 18.91 16.15 8.01
N SER A 206 19.23 15.55 9.15
CA SER A 206 20.26 16.05 10.06
C SER A 206 20.02 17.51 10.45
N ASP A 207 18.78 17.85 10.85
CA ASP A 207 18.40 19.23 11.18
C ASP A 207 19.35 19.84 12.24
N ALA A 208 19.68 21.13 12.12
CA ALA A 208 20.61 21.80 13.03
C ALA A 208 20.15 21.79 14.51
N SER A 209 18.86 21.57 14.75
CA SER A 209 18.30 21.51 16.10
C SER A 209 18.56 20.18 16.82
N LEU A 210 19.09 19.15 16.16
CA LEU A 210 19.27 17.82 16.73
C LEU A 210 20.17 17.85 17.99
N LEU A 211 19.72 17.18 19.03
CA LEU A 211 20.47 16.98 20.28
C LEU A 211 21.54 15.91 20.07
N PRO A 212 22.67 15.95 20.81
CA PRO A 212 23.74 14.96 20.64
C PRO A 212 23.26 13.53 20.98
N VAL A 213 23.99 12.51 20.51
CA VAL A 213 23.73 11.13 20.91
C VAL A 213 24.07 10.97 22.39
N LEU A 214 23.13 10.45 23.18
CA LEU A 214 23.33 10.17 24.60
C LEU A 214 23.58 8.66 24.78
N GLU A 215 24.85 8.28 24.88
CA GLU A 215 25.26 6.90 25.19
C GLU A 215 25.22 6.69 26.70
N THR A 216 24.26 5.90 27.16
CA THR A 216 24.10 5.58 28.57
C THR A 216 23.76 4.10 28.71
N ALA A 217 24.15 3.51 29.84
CA ALA A 217 23.83 2.11 30.14
C ALA A 217 22.31 1.87 30.04
N GLY A 218 21.93 0.70 29.51
CA GLY A 218 20.54 0.33 29.28
C GLY A 218 19.67 0.50 30.53
N GLY A 219 18.49 1.08 30.37
CA GLY A 219 17.51 1.18 31.44
C GLY A 219 16.69 -0.10 31.52
N HIS A 220 16.01 -0.30 32.65
CA HIS A 220 15.08 -1.42 32.77
C HIS A 220 14.00 -1.33 31.68
N VAL A 221 13.63 -2.44 31.05
CA VAL A 221 12.69 -2.44 29.91
C VAL A 221 11.32 -1.84 30.24
N GLU A 222 10.96 -1.80 31.52
CA GLU A 222 9.72 -1.23 32.03
C GLU A 222 9.82 0.26 32.41
N SER A 223 11.02 0.84 32.46
CA SER A 223 11.19 2.27 32.77
C SER A 223 10.37 3.11 31.80
N ARG A 224 9.59 4.05 32.36
CA ARG A 224 8.78 4.97 31.55
C ARG A 224 9.68 5.86 30.70
N ALA A 225 9.19 6.24 29.53
CA ALA A 225 9.87 7.24 28.72
C ALA A 225 9.85 8.59 29.48
N VAL A 226 10.98 9.28 29.50
CA VAL A 226 11.07 10.64 30.05
C VAL A 226 10.80 11.60 28.91
N ALA A 227 9.86 12.53 29.13
CA ALA A 227 9.51 13.53 28.14
C ALA A 227 10.72 14.44 27.83
N GLY A 228 10.93 14.71 26.54
CA GLY A 228 11.90 15.69 26.09
C GLY A 228 11.28 17.08 25.93
N ARG A 229 11.95 17.94 25.15
CA ARG A 229 11.45 19.28 24.78
C ARG A 229 10.24 19.27 23.83
N GLY A 230 9.84 18.10 23.34
CA GLY A 230 8.67 17.93 22.45
C GLY A 230 9.01 18.08 20.98
N CYS A 231 7.98 18.20 20.12
CA CYS A 231 8.15 18.28 18.66
C CYS A 231 7.74 19.65 18.08
N ALA A 232 7.32 20.61 18.91
CA ALA A 232 6.77 21.89 18.43
C ALA A 232 7.79 22.71 17.62
N HIS A 233 9.07 22.59 17.93
CA HIS A 233 10.17 23.27 17.24
C HIS A 233 10.63 22.57 15.95
N LEU A 234 10.12 21.37 15.66
CA LEU A 234 10.48 20.63 14.45
C LEU A 234 9.63 21.12 13.27
N PRO A 235 10.09 21.00 12.02
CA PRO A 235 9.23 21.18 10.86
C PRO A 235 8.01 20.24 10.89
N GLU A 236 6.96 20.57 10.12
CA GLU A 236 5.86 19.64 9.89
C GLU A 236 6.33 18.39 9.15
N ALA A 237 5.62 17.28 9.34
CA ALA A 237 5.92 16.06 8.61
C ALA A 237 5.57 16.27 7.14
N GLN A 238 6.53 16.03 6.26
CA GLN A 238 6.33 16.14 4.81
C GLN A 238 5.99 14.77 4.22
N VAL A 239 5.61 14.77 2.94
CA VAL A 239 5.47 13.54 2.14
C VAL A 239 6.79 12.76 2.19
N ASP A 240 6.70 11.43 2.23
CA ASP A 240 7.87 10.57 2.32
C ASP A 240 8.81 10.78 1.13
N VAL A 241 9.95 11.41 1.42
CA VAL A 241 11.05 11.72 0.50
C VAL A 241 12.32 11.10 1.07
N SER A 242 13.15 10.51 0.20
CA SER A 242 14.45 10.00 0.60
C SER A 242 15.44 11.16 0.68
N TRP A 243 15.62 11.71 1.88
CA TRP A 243 16.53 12.85 2.11
C TRP A 243 17.98 12.55 1.74
N ALA A 244 18.41 11.29 1.88
CA ALA A 244 19.75 10.88 1.49
C ALA A 244 19.93 10.92 -0.04
N LEU A 245 18.95 10.43 -0.80
CA LEU A 245 18.95 10.56 -2.26
C LEU A 245 18.88 12.03 -2.67
N LEU A 246 18.01 12.82 -2.04
CA LEU A 246 17.90 14.25 -2.36
C LEU A 246 19.22 15.00 -2.12
N ALA A 247 19.95 14.67 -1.05
CA ALA A 247 21.26 15.25 -0.77
C ALA A 247 22.30 14.89 -1.85
N GLU A 248 22.35 13.63 -2.29
CA GLU A 248 23.21 13.19 -3.41
C GLU A 248 22.83 13.90 -4.72
N LEU A 249 21.53 13.99 -5.03
CA LEU A 249 21.05 14.68 -6.23
C LEU A 249 21.38 16.17 -6.22
N ARG A 250 21.25 16.84 -5.07
CA ARG A 250 21.65 18.26 -4.91
C ARG A 250 23.17 18.47 -4.98
N ALA A 251 23.94 17.50 -4.49
CA ALA A 251 25.39 17.52 -4.61
C ALA A 251 25.86 17.21 -6.04
N HIS A 252 25.02 16.53 -6.83
CA HIS A 252 25.30 16.25 -8.22
C HIS A 252 25.19 17.53 -9.06
N GLY A 253 26.28 17.86 -9.76
CA GLY A 253 26.30 18.96 -10.72
C GLY A 253 25.45 18.68 -11.97
N PRO A 254 25.45 19.61 -12.95
CA PRO A 254 24.80 19.38 -14.23
C PRO A 254 25.38 18.12 -14.89
N GLY A 255 24.52 17.15 -15.20
CA GLY A 255 24.90 15.85 -15.74
C GLY A 255 23.81 15.29 -16.65
N GLU A 256 24.17 14.28 -17.42
CA GLU A 256 23.27 13.55 -18.32
C GLU A 256 22.32 12.62 -17.55
N ASP A 257 21.17 12.31 -18.15
CA ASP A 257 20.08 11.51 -17.56
C ASP A 257 20.54 10.16 -16.99
N SER A 258 21.50 9.51 -17.66
CA SER A 258 22.04 8.23 -17.22
C SER A 258 22.77 8.32 -15.88
N ALA A 259 23.46 9.43 -15.61
CA ALA A 259 24.17 9.64 -14.35
C ALA A 259 23.17 9.81 -13.19
N ILE A 260 22.08 10.55 -13.42
CA ILE A 260 21.00 10.73 -12.43
C ILE A 260 20.33 9.37 -12.14
N LEU A 261 20.04 8.58 -13.19
CA LEU A 261 19.46 7.25 -13.02
C LEU A 261 20.36 6.31 -12.22
N ASP A 262 21.67 6.35 -12.46
CA ASP A 262 22.62 5.52 -11.73
C ASP A 262 22.70 5.90 -10.25
N ILE A 263 22.62 7.19 -9.90
CA ILE A 263 22.46 7.62 -8.50
C ILE A 263 21.20 7.02 -7.90
N VAL A 264 20.04 7.20 -8.55
CA VAL A 264 18.75 6.71 -8.05
C VAL A 264 18.77 5.19 -7.83
N ARG A 265 19.42 4.42 -8.72
CA ARG A 265 19.57 2.96 -8.61
C ARG A 265 20.36 2.50 -7.39
N THR A 266 21.23 3.33 -6.82
CA THR A 266 21.97 2.99 -5.59
C THR A 266 21.09 3.01 -4.34
N PHE A 267 19.93 3.66 -4.41
CA PHE A 267 18.99 3.79 -3.30
C PHE A 267 17.90 2.71 -3.35
N VAL A 268 17.75 1.99 -2.24
CA VAL A 268 16.69 0.98 -2.08
C VAL A 268 15.52 1.60 -1.31
N GLU A 269 14.70 2.36 -2.04
CA GLU A 269 13.55 3.08 -1.49
C GLU A 269 12.24 2.70 -2.20
N PRO A 270 11.07 2.93 -1.58
CA PRO A 270 9.79 2.73 -2.24
C PRO A 270 9.65 3.65 -3.46
N PHE A 271 9.04 3.16 -4.52
CA PHE A 271 8.91 3.91 -5.76
C PHE A 271 8.17 5.26 -5.60
N PRO A 272 7.08 5.38 -4.80
CA PRO A 272 6.48 6.69 -4.51
C PRO A 272 7.44 7.64 -3.81
N THR A 273 8.29 7.14 -2.90
CA THR A 273 9.32 7.92 -2.21
C THR A 273 10.37 8.41 -3.21
N LEU A 274 10.85 7.54 -4.12
CA LEU A 274 11.77 7.92 -5.19
C LEU A 274 11.16 8.99 -6.10
N ARG A 275 9.91 8.79 -6.53
CA ARG A 275 9.18 9.75 -7.37
C ARG A 275 8.96 11.08 -6.66
N ALA A 276 8.50 11.08 -5.42
CA ALA A 276 8.33 12.29 -4.61
C ALA A 276 9.66 13.02 -4.39
N THR A 277 10.76 12.28 -4.22
CA THR A 277 12.12 12.83 -4.10
C THR A 277 12.53 13.54 -5.40
N LEU A 278 12.31 12.90 -6.55
CA LEU A 278 12.59 13.49 -7.86
C LEU A 278 11.69 14.71 -8.14
N GLN A 279 10.41 14.66 -7.78
CA GLN A 279 9.48 15.79 -7.90
C GLN A 279 9.90 16.98 -7.02
N MET A 280 10.30 16.71 -5.78
CA MET A 280 10.82 17.73 -4.87
C MET A 280 12.08 18.37 -5.45
N TRP A 281 13.03 17.56 -5.93
CA TRP A 281 14.24 18.08 -6.56
C TRP A 281 13.93 18.90 -7.82
N ALA A 282 13.04 18.40 -8.70
CA ALA A 282 12.60 19.14 -9.89
C ALA A 282 12.03 20.51 -9.55
N SER A 283 11.28 20.63 -8.44
CA SER A 283 10.71 21.91 -8.00
C SER A 283 11.75 22.93 -7.52
N GLU A 284 12.96 22.47 -7.19
CA GLU A 284 14.10 23.31 -6.78
C GLU A 284 14.97 23.74 -7.97
N LEU A 285 14.83 23.07 -9.12
CA LEU A 285 15.58 23.35 -10.33
C LEU A 285 14.92 24.47 -11.14
N GLY A 286 15.74 25.40 -11.62
CA GLY A 286 15.33 26.32 -12.69
C GLY A 286 15.32 25.62 -14.07
N PRO A 287 14.85 26.31 -15.13
CA PRO A 287 14.91 25.80 -16.50
C PRO A 287 16.34 25.41 -16.87
N SER A 288 16.59 24.11 -17.03
CA SER A 288 17.93 23.53 -17.21
C SER A 288 17.85 22.13 -17.79
N ALA A 289 18.95 21.65 -18.39
CA ALA A 289 19.05 20.28 -18.88
C ALA A 289 18.82 19.23 -17.77
N GLN A 290 19.14 19.57 -16.51
CA GLN A 290 18.83 18.70 -15.37
C GLN A 290 17.33 18.57 -15.13
N LEU A 291 16.56 19.65 -15.29
CA LEU A 291 15.11 19.61 -15.14
C LEU A 291 14.48 18.73 -16.24
N ASP A 292 14.99 18.81 -17.46
CA ASP A 292 14.56 17.96 -18.59
C ASP A 292 14.86 16.48 -18.27
N ALA A 293 16.09 16.18 -17.84
CA ALA A 293 16.52 14.84 -17.44
C ALA A 293 15.64 14.23 -16.33
N VAL A 294 15.34 15.01 -15.29
CA VAL A 294 14.47 14.57 -14.20
C VAL A 294 13.04 14.36 -14.67
N SER A 295 12.56 15.20 -15.59
CA SER A 295 11.23 15.04 -16.17
C SER A 295 11.13 13.73 -16.95
N ASP A 296 12.15 13.39 -17.74
CA ASP A 296 12.22 12.11 -18.48
C ASP A 296 12.31 10.91 -17.53
N LEU A 297 13.07 11.02 -16.46
CA LEU A 297 13.08 10.00 -15.41
C LEU A 297 11.70 9.85 -14.77
N LEU A 298 11.01 10.93 -14.43
CA LEU A 298 9.65 10.86 -13.86
C LEU A 298 8.66 10.15 -14.78
N LEU A 299 8.84 10.21 -16.10
CA LEU A 299 8.07 9.41 -17.06
C LEU A 299 8.37 7.91 -16.92
N CYS A 300 9.64 7.54 -16.75
CA CYS A 300 10.05 6.17 -16.43
C CYS A 300 9.53 5.71 -15.05
N PHE A 301 9.38 6.65 -14.12
CA PHE A 301 8.73 6.44 -12.82
C PHE A 301 7.18 6.51 -12.90
N THR A 302 6.60 6.34 -14.09
CA THR A 302 5.16 6.19 -14.27
C THR A 302 4.85 4.74 -14.71
N PRO A 303 4.25 3.91 -13.85
CA PRO A 303 4.16 2.46 -14.06
C PRO A 303 3.30 2.01 -15.26
N PHE A 304 2.61 2.94 -15.94
CA PHE A 304 1.84 2.63 -17.13
C PHE A 304 2.66 2.11 -18.30
N TRP A 305 3.87 2.62 -18.51
CA TRP A 305 4.65 2.31 -19.72
C TRP A 305 5.23 0.89 -19.73
N LEU A 306 5.49 0.31 -18.55
CA LEU A 306 5.96 -1.07 -18.41
C LEU A 306 4.87 -2.12 -18.73
N CYS A 307 3.59 -1.77 -18.55
CA CYS A 307 2.49 -2.71 -18.76
C CYS A 307 1.82 -2.58 -20.14
N ASP A 308 1.66 -1.37 -20.68
CA ASP A 308 0.95 -1.17 -21.96
C ASP A 308 1.75 -1.69 -23.16
N GLN A 309 3.09 -1.65 -23.12
CA GLN A 309 3.93 -2.19 -24.20
C GLN A 309 3.89 -3.73 -24.26
N VAL A 310 3.75 -4.40 -23.11
CA VAL A 310 3.59 -5.87 -23.03
C VAL A 310 2.13 -6.28 -23.25
N ALA A 311 1.16 -5.43 -22.88
CA ALA A 311 -0.26 -5.69 -23.09
C ALA A 311 -0.70 -5.50 -24.56
N SER A 312 -0.05 -4.61 -25.30
CA SER A 312 -0.32 -4.36 -26.73
C SER A 312 0.32 -5.38 -27.66
N GLN A 313 1.40 -6.06 -27.26
CA GLN A 313 2.10 -7.06 -28.07
C GLN A 313 1.35 -8.38 -28.33
N GLY A 314 0.08 -8.52 -27.93
CA GLY A 314 -0.62 -9.81 -27.96
C GLY A 314 -2.10 -9.78 -28.33
N ARG A 315 -2.62 -8.75 -29.00
CA ARG A 315 -4.02 -8.74 -29.47
C ARG A 315 -4.12 -8.55 -30.98
N ASN A 316 -4.25 -9.66 -31.69
CA ASN A 316 -4.99 -9.70 -32.95
C ASN A 316 -6.48 -9.68 -32.57
N LEU A 317 -7.11 -8.51 -32.64
CA LEU A 317 -8.55 -8.34 -32.41
C LEU A 317 -9.28 -8.53 -33.75
N ALA A 318 -9.60 -9.77 -34.06
CA ALA A 318 -10.57 -10.12 -35.08
C ALA A 318 -11.56 -11.12 -34.44
N ASP A 319 -12.35 -10.63 -33.49
CA ASP A 319 -13.60 -11.21 -33.03
C ASP A 319 -14.38 -10.08 -32.35
N GLU A 320 -15.62 -9.87 -32.75
CA GLU A 320 -16.43 -8.73 -32.30
C GLU A 320 -16.58 -8.71 -30.77
N PRO A 321 -16.44 -7.53 -30.13
CA PRO A 321 -16.64 -7.43 -28.69
C PRO A 321 -18.12 -7.62 -28.36
N PHE A 322 -18.41 -8.60 -27.50
CA PHE A 322 -19.66 -8.67 -26.76
C PHE A 322 -19.84 -7.36 -25.96
N LEU A 323 -20.80 -6.55 -26.39
CA LEU A 323 -21.24 -5.32 -25.73
C LEU A 323 -22.59 -5.62 -25.04
N PRO A 324 -22.61 -6.07 -23.77
CA PRO A 324 -23.86 -6.14 -23.05
C PRO A 324 -24.37 -4.72 -22.83
N ASP A 325 -25.63 -4.49 -23.16
CA ASP A 325 -26.32 -3.19 -23.04
C ASP A 325 -26.61 -2.87 -21.56
N LEU A 326 -25.54 -2.70 -20.78
CA LEU A 326 -25.59 -2.42 -19.34
C LEU A 326 -25.40 -0.92 -19.13
N VAL A 327 -26.52 -0.20 -19.06
CA VAL A 327 -26.55 1.16 -18.53
C VAL A 327 -26.33 1.09 -17.01
N PRO A 328 -25.29 1.73 -16.45
CA PRO A 328 -25.16 1.84 -15.00
C PRO A 328 -26.30 2.73 -14.51
N LEU A 329 -27.30 2.15 -13.84
CA LEU A 329 -28.29 2.95 -13.16
C LEU A 329 -27.60 3.69 -12.00
N CYS A 330 -27.60 5.02 -12.09
CA CYS A 330 -27.45 5.86 -10.91
C CYS A 330 -28.49 5.36 -9.89
N TRP A 331 -27.97 4.95 -8.73
CA TRP A 331 -28.67 4.31 -7.63
C TRP A 331 -30.17 4.66 -7.51
N GLN A 332 -31.03 3.73 -7.92
CA GLN A 332 -32.41 3.61 -7.42
C GLN A 332 -32.68 2.12 -7.17
N PRO A 333 -33.16 1.74 -5.98
CA PRO A 333 -33.60 0.37 -5.75
C PRO A 333 -34.77 0.10 -6.70
N ARG A 334 -34.59 -0.81 -7.67
CA ARG A 334 -35.74 -1.30 -8.44
C ARG A 334 -36.67 -2.01 -7.45
N PRO A 335 -38.00 -1.81 -7.53
CA PRO A 335 -38.93 -2.67 -6.81
C PRO A 335 -38.71 -4.10 -7.29
N ALA A 336 -38.64 -5.03 -6.32
CA ALA A 336 -38.38 -6.44 -6.55
C ALA A 336 -39.20 -6.99 -7.73
N GLY A 337 -38.52 -7.35 -8.80
CA GLY A 337 -39.11 -7.86 -10.03
C GLY A 337 -38.19 -8.90 -10.66
N LEU A 338 -38.11 -10.06 -10.01
CA LEU A 338 -37.56 -11.28 -10.58
C LEU A 338 -38.42 -11.68 -11.80
N ALA A 339 -37.86 -11.64 -13.00
CA ALA A 339 -38.45 -12.31 -14.16
C ALA A 339 -38.06 -13.79 -14.09
N GLY A 340 -38.98 -14.65 -13.66
CA GLY A 340 -38.72 -16.10 -13.70
C GLY A 340 -39.68 -17.03 -12.95
N LEU A 341 -40.61 -16.54 -12.13
CA LEU A 341 -41.61 -17.37 -11.45
C LEU A 341 -42.96 -16.66 -11.41
N LEU A 342 -43.61 -16.53 -12.58
CA LEU A 342 -45.07 -16.45 -12.64
C LEU A 342 -45.58 -17.90 -12.60
N VAL A 343 -45.83 -18.40 -11.39
CA VAL A 343 -46.72 -19.55 -11.22
C VAL A 343 -48.12 -18.96 -11.19
N ASP A 344 -48.86 -19.19 -12.26
CA ASP A 344 -50.30 -18.92 -12.35
C ASP A 344 -51.02 -19.46 -11.10
N PHE A 345 -51.79 -18.62 -10.43
CA PHE A 345 -52.95 -19.09 -9.66
C PHE A 345 -54.16 -18.21 -9.97
N PRO A 346 -55.31 -18.83 -10.25
CA PRO A 346 -56.47 -18.17 -10.81
C PRO A 346 -57.23 -17.35 -9.76
N GLU A 347 -57.95 -16.38 -10.30
CA GLU A 347 -59.00 -15.56 -9.71
C GLU A 347 -59.70 -16.16 -8.48
N LEU A 348 -59.79 -15.39 -7.40
CA LEU A 348 -60.92 -15.49 -6.47
C LEU A 348 -61.33 -14.09 -6.01
N GLN A 349 -62.63 -13.85 -6.19
CA GLN A 349 -63.47 -12.83 -5.56
C GLN A 349 -63.38 -12.85 -4.05
#